data_AF-A0A161Z1V1-F1
#
_entry.id   AF-A0A161Z1V1-F1
#
_cell.length_a   1.000
_cell.length_b   1.000
_cell.length_c   1.000
_cell.angle_alpha   90.00
_cell.angle_beta   90.00
_cell.angle_gamma   90.00
#
_symmetry.space_group_name_H-M   'P 1'
#
loop_
_entity.id
_entity.type
_entity.pdbx_description
1 polymer ?
#
loop_
_entity_poly.entity_id
_entity_poly.type
_entity_poly.pdbx_seq_one_letter_code
_entity_poly.pdbx_strand_id
1 'polypeptide(L)'
;MASHDRDWMVRAQCRDTTDYSVYDSDNRGGGQAEQAQRACGGCPVRAECASYALKFADSIGGLVWAGVPVPESPTTIYYHRALDRLRAIAGQAA
;
A
#
# COMPACT_ATOMS: atom_id res chain seq x y z
N MET A 1 -19.78 -17.61 0.08
CA MET A 1 -19.07 -17.32 1.34
C MET A 1 -17.70 -16.73 1.03
N ALA A 2 -17.64 -15.47 0.65
CA ALA A 2 -16.40 -14.73 0.44
C ALA A 2 -16.47 -13.49 1.32
N SER A 3 -15.89 -13.47 2.52
CA SER A 3 -15.85 -12.21 3.31
C SER A 3 -14.75 -12.13 4.35
N HIS A 4 -14.39 -13.21 5.05
CA HIS A 4 -13.49 -13.09 6.21
C HIS A 4 -12.08 -12.58 5.90
N ASP A 5 -11.55 -12.81 4.69
CA ASP A 5 -10.18 -12.35 4.32
C ASP A 5 -10.12 -10.83 4.03
N ARG A 6 -11.26 -10.14 3.93
CA ARG A 6 -11.34 -8.70 3.56
C ARG A 6 -11.96 -7.81 4.64
N ASP A 7 -12.37 -8.36 5.78
CA ASP A 7 -12.92 -7.57 6.90
C ASP A 7 -11.92 -6.51 7.44
N TRP A 8 -10.62 -6.70 7.25
CA TRP A 8 -9.64 -5.67 7.59
C TRP A 8 -9.77 -4.43 6.70
N MET A 9 -10.21 -4.56 5.44
CA MET A 9 -10.34 -3.43 4.50
C MET A 9 -11.41 -2.43 4.95
N VAL A 10 -12.44 -2.87 5.69
CA VAL A 10 -13.46 -1.95 6.22
C VAL A 10 -12.93 -1.06 7.34
N ARG A 11 -11.81 -1.43 7.97
CA ARG A 11 -11.12 -0.65 9.02
C ARG A 11 -9.99 0.22 8.46
N ALA A 12 -9.79 0.24 7.15
CA ALA A 12 -8.71 1.00 6.52
C ALA A 12 -9.03 2.50 6.48
N GLN A 13 -8.11 3.35 6.93
CA GLN A 13 -8.33 4.81 6.99
C GLN A 13 -8.52 5.43 5.59
N CYS A 14 -7.88 4.85 4.57
CA CYS A 14 -8.02 5.31 3.18
C CYS A 14 -9.44 5.10 2.63
N ARG A 15 -10.29 4.30 3.29
CA ARG A 15 -11.70 4.13 2.91
C ARG A 15 -12.55 5.37 3.21
N ASP A 16 -12.25 6.05 4.31
CA ASP A 16 -13.02 7.22 4.77
C ASP A 16 -12.45 8.55 4.24
N THR A 17 -11.46 8.49 3.35
CA THR A 17 -10.86 9.67 2.75
C THR A 17 -11.67 10.18 1.56
N THR A 18 -11.70 11.50 1.38
CA THR A 18 -12.36 12.14 0.23
C THR A 18 -11.43 12.32 -0.96
N ASP A 19 -10.11 12.32 -0.73
CA ASP A 19 -9.10 12.54 -1.77
C ASP A 19 -8.31 11.25 -2.03
N TYR A 20 -8.73 10.52 -3.05
CA TYR A 20 -8.07 9.29 -3.47
C TYR A 20 -6.77 9.54 -4.26
N SER A 21 -6.52 10.76 -4.74
CA SER A 21 -5.33 11.07 -5.56
C SER A 21 -4.02 10.93 -4.78
N VAL A 22 -4.08 11.01 -3.44
CA VAL A 22 -2.96 10.78 -2.52
C VAL A 22 -2.44 9.34 -2.57
N TYR A 23 -3.26 8.39 -3.03
CA TYR A 23 -2.94 6.96 -3.09
C TYR A 23 -2.56 6.47 -4.49
N ASP A 24 -2.43 7.40 -5.45
CA ASP A 24 -1.96 7.13 -6.80
C ASP A 24 -0.42 7.18 -6.86
N SER A 25 0.20 6.19 -7.49
CA SER A 25 1.67 6.09 -7.61
C SER A 25 2.25 6.69 -8.90
N ASP A 26 1.42 7.00 -9.89
CA ASP A 26 1.85 7.60 -11.16
C ASP A 26 2.21 9.08 -10.99
N ASN A 27 1.75 9.70 -9.90
CA ASN A 27 2.18 11.01 -9.44
C ASN A 27 3.61 10.98 -8.84
N ARG A 28 4.62 10.70 -9.69
CA ARG A 28 6.07 10.59 -9.37
C ARG A 28 6.74 11.88 -8.88
N GLY A 29 6.00 12.85 -8.36
CA GLY A 29 6.56 14.02 -7.67
C GLY A 29 7.09 13.62 -6.29
N GLY A 30 8.32 14.02 -5.96
CA GLY A 30 9.03 13.59 -4.74
C GLY A 30 8.29 13.82 -3.41
N GLY A 31 7.29 14.72 -3.35
CA GLY A 31 6.51 14.98 -2.14
C GLY A 31 5.32 14.04 -1.88
N GLN A 32 4.80 13.33 -2.90
CA GLN A 32 3.62 12.47 -2.76
C GLN A 32 3.94 11.19 -1.99
N ALA A 33 5.16 10.67 -2.11
CA ALA A 33 5.61 9.50 -1.34
C ALA A 33 5.58 9.76 0.17
N GLU A 34 6.01 10.95 0.61
CA GLU A 34 5.96 11.35 2.02
C GLU A 34 4.53 11.63 2.49
N GLN A 35 3.67 12.15 1.62
CA GLN A 35 2.26 12.38 1.94
C GLN A 35 1.50 11.05 2.09
N ALA A 36 1.70 10.12 1.16
CA ALA A 36 1.16 8.76 1.21
C ALA A 36 1.63 7.99 2.44
N GLN A 37 2.93 8.08 2.77
CA GLN A 37 3.49 7.45 3.95
C GLN A 37 2.89 8.03 5.24
N ARG A 38 2.67 9.35 5.31
CA ARG A 38 1.99 10.01 6.45
C ARG A 38 0.52 9.60 6.56
N ALA A 39 -0.21 9.61 5.44
CA ALA A 39 -1.62 9.22 5.40
C ALA A 39 -1.83 7.76 5.87
N CYS A 40 -0.91 6.86 5.50
CA CYS A 40 -0.98 5.46 5.91
C CYS A 40 -0.37 5.18 7.30
N GLY A 41 0.44 6.09 7.86
CA GLY A 41 1.27 5.84 9.03
C GLY A 41 0.51 5.46 10.30
N GLY A 42 -0.73 5.94 10.46
CA GLY A 42 -1.60 5.61 11.59
C GLY A 42 -2.62 4.50 11.31
N CYS A 43 -2.63 3.91 10.10
CA CYS A 43 -3.68 2.98 9.72
C CYS A 43 -3.58 1.68 10.53
N PRO A 44 -4.67 1.25 11.21
CA PRO A 44 -4.62 0.07 12.09
C PRO A 44 -4.43 -1.25 11.34
N VAL A 45 -4.68 -1.25 10.03
CA VAL A 45 -4.61 -2.44 9.18
C VAL A 45 -3.41 -2.41 8.22
N ARG A 46 -2.38 -1.65 8.58
CA ARG A 46 -1.21 -1.41 7.70
C ARG A 46 -0.44 -2.70 7.42
N ALA A 47 -0.34 -3.61 8.39
CA ALA A 47 0.31 -4.90 8.22
C ALA A 47 -0.51 -5.87 7.35
N GLU A 48 -1.83 -5.91 7.54
CA GLU A 48 -2.74 -6.69 6.70
C GLU A 48 -2.74 -6.16 5.26
N CYS A 49 -2.72 -4.83 5.08
CA CYS A 49 -2.61 -4.16 3.79
C CYS A 49 -1.32 -4.56 3.06
N ALA A 50 -0.18 -4.54 3.75
CA ALA A 50 1.09 -4.96 3.17
C ALA A 50 1.11 -6.45 2.81
N SER A 51 0.58 -7.30 3.69
CA SER A 51 0.45 -8.75 3.46
C SER A 51 -0.45 -9.06 2.26
N TYR A 52 -1.55 -8.32 2.11
CA TYR A 52 -2.43 -8.44 0.96
C TYR A 52 -1.73 -8.00 -0.32
N ALA A 53 -1.07 -6.85 -0.32
CA ALA A 53 -0.33 -6.38 -1.50
C ALA A 53 0.69 -7.42 -1.99
N LEU A 54 1.41 -8.07 -1.07
CA LEU A 54 2.36 -9.13 -1.42
C LEU A 54 1.71 -10.37 -2.04
N LYS A 55 0.48 -10.73 -1.64
CA LYS A 55 -0.29 -11.81 -2.27
C LYS A 55 -0.69 -11.48 -3.72
N PHE A 56 -0.86 -10.20 -4.03
CA PHE A 56 -1.28 -9.69 -5.34
C PHE A 56 -0.17 -8.90 -6.03
N ALA A 57 1.08 -9.29 -5.80
CA ALA A 57 2.27 -8.56 -6.25
C ALA A 57 2.38 -8.41 -7.78
N ASP A 58 1.53 -9.06 -8.59
CA ASP A 58 1.48 -8.88 -10.05
C ASP A 58 0.48 -7.80 -10.50
N SER A 59 -0.40 -7.31 -9.61
CA SER A 59 -1.53 -6.42 -9.97
C SER A 59 -1.66 -5.17 -9.08
N ILE A 60 -0.67 -4.90 -8.23
CA ILE A 60 -0.70 -3.80 -7.25
C ILE A 60 0.00 -2.52 -7.72
N GLY A 61 0.69 -2.59 -8.87
CA GLY A 61 1.37 -1.45 -9.47
C GLY A 61 0.41 -0.31 -9.78
N GLY A 62 0.88 0.93 -9.67
CA GLY A 62 0.05 2.11 -9.90
C GLY A 62 -0.52 2.72 -8.62
N LEU A 63 -0.41 2.04 -7.47
CA LEU A 63 -1.06 2.46 -6.23
C LEU A 63 -0.12 2.47 -5.01
N VAL A 64 -0.56 3.13 -3.96
CA VAL A 64 0.06 3.11 -2.64
C VAL A 64 -0.52 1.99 -1.79
N TRP A 65 0.36 1.14 -1.23
CA TRP A 65 0.00 0.06 -0.32
C TRP A 65 0.74 0.22 0.99
N ALA A 66 0.02 0.23 2.12
CA ALA A 66 0.62 0.38 3.45
C ALA A 66 1.58 1.59 3.62
N GLY A 67 1.37 2.65 2.82
CA GLY A 67 2.22 3.84 2.77
C GLY A 67 3.44 3.70 1.86
N VAL A 68 3.51 2.65 1.04
CA VAL A 68 4.56 2.38 0.07
C VAL A 68 3.99 2.60 -1.33
N PRO A 69 4.48 3.58 -2.11
CA PRO A 69 4.11 3.72 -3.51
C PRO A 69 4.72 2.57 -4.31
N VAL A 70 3.89 1.85 -5.07
CA VAL A 70 4.31 0.73 -5.90
C VAL A 70 4.22 1.16 -7.37
N PRO A 71 5.36 1.29 -8.08
CA PRO A 71 5.37 1.68 -9.49
C PRO A 71 4.50 0.76 -10.36
N GLU A 72 3.94 1.27 -11.45
CA GLU A 72 3.18 0.44 -12.39
C GLU A 72 3.99 -0.67 -13.04
N SER A 73 5.29 -0.42 -13.29
CA SER A 73 6.14 -1.36 -14.03
C SER A 73 6.85 -2.34 -13.09
N PRO A 74 6.49 -3.64 -13.12
CA PRO A 74 7.06 -4.67 -12.25
C PRO A 74 8.53 -4.99 -12.56
N THR A 75 9.03 -4.62 -13.74
CA THR A 75 10.39 -4.91 -14.19
C THR A 75 11.44 -3.95 -13.62
N THR A 76 11.01 -2.89 -12.94
CA THR A 76 11.91 -1.84 -12.44
C THR A 76 12.49 -2.19 -11.07
N ILE A 77 13.73 -1.75 -10.80
CA ILE A 77 14.34 -1.87 -9.47
C ILE A 77 13.49 -1.19 -8.37
N TYR A 78 12.76 -0.13 -8.73
CA TYR A 78 11.86 0.57 -7.83
C TYR A 78 10.69 -0.30 -7.39
N TYR A 79 10.17 -1.16 -8.26
CA TYR A 79 9.14 -2.13 -7.93
C TYR A 79 9.62 -3.12 -6.88
N HIS A 80 10.77 -3.75 -7.12
CA HIS A 80 11.34 -4.70 -6.18
C HIS A 80 11.63 -4.06 -4.81
N ARG A 81 12.15 -2.82 -4.79
CA ARG A 81 12.34 -2.05 -3.55
C ARG A 81 11.03 -1.75 -2.83
N ALA A 82 9.95 -1.48 -3.56
CA ALA A 82 8.62 -1.30 -2.97
C ALA A 82 8.13 -2.60 -2.33
N LEU A 83 8.30 -3.75 -2.99
CA LEU A 83 7.97 -5.07 -2.43
C LEU A 83 8.78 -5.37 -1.16
N ASP A 84 10.07 -5.05 -1.13
CA ASP A 84 10.92 -5.26 0.05
C ASP A 84 10.44 -4.41 1.24
N ARG A 85 10.02 -3.17 0.99
CA ARG A 85 9.39 -2.33 2.01
C ARG A 85 8.07 -2.91 2.52
N LEU A 86 7.23 -3.44 1.62
CA LEU A 86 5.99 -4.12 2.00
C LEU A 86 6.26 -5.36 2.85
N ARG A 87 7.27 -6.16 2.51
CA ARG A 87 7.70 -7.32 3.32
C ARG A 87 8.10 -6.90 4.73
N ALA A 88 8.87 -5.81 4.85
CA ALA A 88 9.27 -5.28 6.15
C ALA A 88 8.06 -4.86 7.00
N ILE A 89 7.07 -4.19 6.40
CA ILE A 89 5.84 -3.76 7.11
C ILE A 89 4.97 -4.96 7.49
N ALA A 90 4.82 -5.95 6.61
CA ALA A 90 4.08 -7.17 6.90
C ALA A 90 4.72 -7.96 8.06
N GLY A 91 6.05 -7.99 8.14
CA GLY A 91 6.79 -8.67 9.20
C GLY A 91 6.83 -7.94 10.55
N GLN A 92 6.42 -6.67 10.61
CA GLN A 92 6.38 -5.88 11.85
C GLN A 92 5.14 -6.14 12.72
N ALA A 93 4.22 -7.00 12.28
CA ALA A 93 3.03 -7.40 13.06
C ALA A 93 3.27 -8.60 13.99
N ALA A 94 4.52 -8.85 14.38
CA ALA A 94 4.90 -9.87 15.36
C ALA A 94 5.05 -9.27 16.76
#